data_AF-A0A420HZ48-F1
#
_entry.id   AF-A0A420HZ48-F1
#
_cell.length_a   1.000
_cell.length_b   1.000
_cell.length_c   1.000
_cell.angle_alpha   90.00
_cell.angle_beta   90.00
_cell.angle_gamma   90.00
#
_symmetry.space_group_name_H-M   'P 1'
#
loop_
_entity.id
_entity.type
_entity.pdbx_description
1 polymer ?
#
loop_
_entity_poly.entity_id
_entity_poly.type
_entity_poly.pdbx_seq_one_letter_code
_entity_poly.pdbx_strand_id
1 'polypeptide(L)'
;LAGKNLDFETTIQKIRSQYETEQQQQKDLTEWSTVTLADVIANNTDKSIEECLNLMTERLRKIQSRLDSIYQTPKALRDRLINACRSIPECSFACYNPAPTLESFCAQLQSSIATALEVAKISPAHRFINQSGQYIGDQNN
;
A
#
# COMPACT_ATOMS: atom_id res chain seq x y z
N LEU A 1 13.19 -22.10 -52.19
CA LEU A 1 12.26 -21.96 -51.05
C LEU A 1 12.83 -20.92 -50.08
N ALA A 2 12.71 -19.64 -50.41
CA ALA A 2 13.22 -18.53 -49.61
C ALA A 2 12.05 -17.57 -49.36
N GLY A 3 11.54 -17.47 -48.14
CA GLY A 3 10.38 -16.60 -47.90
C GLY A 3 9.63 -16.77 -46.57
N LYS A 4 10.23 -17.32 -45.52
CA LYS A 4 9.58 -17.41 -44.18
C LYS A 4 10.52 -17.06 -43.02
N ASN A 5 11.45 -16.12 -43.24
CA ASN A 5 12.06 -15.38 -42.14
C ASN A 5 11.35 -14.02 -42.08
N LEU A 6 10.09 -14.01 -41.63
CA LEU A 6 9.60 -12.82 -40.95
C LEU A 6 10.53 -12.67 -39.76
N ASP A 7 11.47 -11.75 -39.92
CA ASP A 7 12.54 -11.48 -38.99
C ASP A 7 11.97 -11.43 -37.56
N PHE A 8 12.52 -12.27 -36.68
CA PHE A 8 12.03 -12.47 -35.33
C PHE A 8 11.94 -11.14 -34.58
N GLU A 9 12.90 -10.24 -34.82
CA GLU A 9 12.89 -8.89 -34.29
C GLU A 9 11.70 -8.08 -34.82
N THR A 10 11.42 -8.12 -36.13
CA THR A 10 10.24 -7.49 -36.72
C THR A 10 8.92 -8.00 -36.11
N THR A 11 8.84 -9.30 -35.80
CA THR A 11 7.66 -9.88 -35.15
C THR A 11 7.54 -9.41 -33.70
N ILE A 12 8.64 -9.36 -32.95
CA ILE A 12 8.69 -8.79 -31.60
C ILE A 12 8.28 -7.31 -31.62
N GLN A 13 8.81 -6.52 -32.55
CA GLN A 13 8.50 -5.10 -32.67
C GLN A 13 7.03 -4.87 -32.98
N LYS A 14 6.43 -5.68 -33.86
CA LYS A 14 4.99 -5.60 -34.15
C LYS A 14 4.14 -5.94 -32.93
N ILE A 15 4.50 -7.01 -32.20
CA ILE A 15 3.81 -7.38 -30.96
C ILE A 15 3.95 -6.26 -29.93
N ARG A 16 5.16 -5.76 -29.67
CA ARG A 16 5.37 -4.62 -28.76
C ARG A 16 4.56 -3.39 -29.18
N SER A 17 4.58 -3.02 -30.45
CA SER A 17 3.81 -1.86 -30.93
C SER A 17 2.29 -2.00 -30.77
N GLN A 18 1.77 -3.23 -30.71
CA GLN A 18 0.35 -3.48 -30.49
C GLN A 18 -0.04 -3.49 -29.01
N TYR A 19 0.87 -3.87 -28.10
CA TYR A 19 0.55 -4.10 -26.68
C TYR A 19 1.25 -3.12 -25.71
N GLU A 20 2.38 -2.53 -26.09
CA GLU A 20 3.15 -1.51 -25.35
C GLU A 20 2.86 -0.12 -25.92
N THR A 21 1.58 0.18 -26.17
CA THR A 21 1.18 1.52 -26.62
C THR A 21 1.26 2.52 -25.46
N GLU A 22 1.41 3.80 -25.77
CA GLU A 22 1.38 4.89 -24.78
C GLU A 22 0.10 4.84 -23.92
N GLN A 23 -1.03 4.42 -24.50
CA GLN A 23 -2.29 4.27 -23.78
C GLN A 23 -2.22 3.16 -22.73
N GLN A 24 -1.55 2.04 -23.03
CA GLN A 24 -1.39 0.94 -22.08
C GLN A 24 -0.42 1.33 -20.96
N GLN A 25 0.69 2.01 -21.27
CA GLN A 25 1.60 2.58 -20.27
C GLN A 25 0.88 3.55 -19.34
N GLN A 26 0.07 4.46 -19.89
CA GLN A 26 -0.72 5.40 -19.10
C GLN A 26 -1.74 4.68 -18.21
N LYS A 27 -2.41 3.65 -18.72
CA LYS A 27 -3.36 2.84 -17.96
C LYS A 27 -2.68 2.13 -16.79
N ASP A 28 -1.51 1.52 -17.02
CA ASP A 28 -0.74 0.85 -15.96
C ASP A 28 -0.26 1.84 -14.90
N LEU A 29 0.19 3.04 -15.30
CA LEU A 29 0.60 4.10 -14.37
C LEU A 29 -0.59 4.63 -13.55
N THR A 30 -1.74 4.81 -14.18
CA THR A 30 -2.98 5.18 -13.49
C THR A 30 -3.41 4.10 -12.51
N GLU A 31 -3.37 2.82 -12.90
CA GLU A 31 -3.66 1.72 -11.98
C GLU A 31 -2.69 1.74 -10.78
N TRP A 32 -1.39 1.83 -11.03
CA TRP A 32 -0.36 1.84 -9.99
C TRP A 32 -0.53 2.99 -8.99
N SER A 33 -0.86 4.19 -9.49
CA SER A 33 -1.02 5.40 -8.67
C SER A 33 -2.32 5.46 -7.87
N THR A 34 -3.34 4.68 -8.25
CA THR A 34 -4.66 4.69 -7.62
C THR A 34 -4.87 3.57 -6.61
N VAL A 35 -4.08 2.49 -6.66
CA VAL A 35 -4.17 1.41 -5.66
C VAL A 35 -3.85 1.96 -4.26
N THR A 36 -4.81 1.81 -3.34
CA THR A 36 -4.68 2.15 -1.92
C THR A 36 -4.98 0.95 -1.02
N LEU A 37 -4.44 0.93 0.20
CA LEU A 37 -4.72 -0.13 1.17
C LEU A 37 -6.18 -0.11 1.62
N ALA A 38 -6.79 1.09 1.71
CA ALA A 38 -8.20 1.26 2.04
C ALA A 38 -9.11 0.53 1.04
N ASP A 39 -8.84 0.66 -0.26
CA ASP A 39 -9.61 -0.04 -1.29
C ASP A 39 -9.43 -1.55 -1.20
N VAL A 40 -8.22 -2.03 -0.91
CA VAL A 40 -7.97 -3.47 -0.76
C VAL A 40 -8.74 -4.03 0.44
N ILE A 41 -8.74 -3.32 1.59
CA ILE A 41 -9.50 -3.72 2.78
C ILE A 41 -11.01 -3.74 2.48
N ALA A 42 -11.53 -2.69 1.84
CA ALA A 42 -12.96 -2.59 1.51
C ALA A 42 -13.43 -3.73 0.58
N ASN A 43 -12.55 -4.20 -0.31
CA ASN A 43 -12.84 -5.31 -1.22
C ASN A 43 -12.52 -6.72 -0.64
N ASN A 44 -11.93 -6.80 0.55
CA ASN A 44 -11.52 -8.06 1.18
C ASN A 44 -11.87 -8.07 2.68
N THR A 45 -13.16 -7.88 3.00
CA THR A 45 -13.64 -7.77 4.38
C THR A 45 -13.46 -9.04 5.22
N ASP A 46 -13.19 -10.18 4.56
CA ASP A 46 -12.90 -11.47 5.19
C ASP A 46 -11.43 -11.62 5.63
N LYS A 47 -10.56 -10.68 5.25
CA LYS A 47 -9.11 -10.74 5.49
C LYS A 47 -8.65 -9.75 6.53
N SER A 48 -7.57 -10.09 7.20
CA SER A 48 -6.85 -9.18 8.09
C SER A 48 -6.20 -8.02 7.32
N ILE A 49 -5.88 -6.93 8.02
CA ILE A 49 -5.15 -5.79 7.45
C ILE A 49 -3.76 -6.24 6.93
N GLU A 50 -3.10 -7.18 7.60
CA GLU A 50 -1.80 -7.73 7.17
C GLU A 50 -1.92 -8.50 5.85
N GLU A 51 -2.95 -9.32 5.69
CA GLU A 51 -3.23 -10.01 4.42
C GLU A 51 -3.56 -9.01 3.31
N CYS A 52 -4.36 -7.97 3.60
CA CYS A 52 -4.65 -6.90 2.65
C CYS A 52 -3.38 -6.14 2.24
N LEU A 53 -2.47 -5.86 3.18
CA LEU A 53 -1.18 -5.23 2.89
C LEU A 53 -0.33 -6.10 1.95
N ASN A 54 -0.28 -7.40 2.19
CA ASN A 54 0.45 -8.34 1.33
C ASN A 54 -0.17 -8.39 -0.08
N LEU A 55 -1.50 -8.50 -0.19
CA LEU A 55 -2.22 -8.48 -1.46
C LEU A 55 -1.95 -7.19 -2.24
N MET A 56 -2.01 -6.04 -1.57
CA MET A 56 -1.73 -4.75 -2.18
C MET A 56 -0.28 -4.68 -2.68
N THR A 57 0.67 -5.11 -1.85
CA THR A 57 2.11 -5.07 -2.19
C THR A 57 2.41 -5.94 -3.41
N GLU A 58 1.84 -7.15 -3.47
CA GLU A 58 1.98 -8.04 -4.63
C GLU A 58 1.32 -7.47 -5.88
N ARG A 59 0.16 -6.83 -5.76
CA ARG A 59 -0.48 -6.14 -6.88
C ARG A 59 0.41 -5.00 -7.41
N LEU A 60 0.95 -4.16 -6.53
CA LEU A 60 1.82 -3.06 -6.91
C LEU A 60 3.11 -3.55 -7.58
N ARG A 61 3.73 -4.64 -7.10
CA ARG A 61 4.90 -5.27 -7.75
C ARG A 61 4.58 -5.77 -9.16
N LYS A 62 3.43 -6.43 -9.33
CA LYS A 62 2.99 -6.90 -10.65
C LYS A 62 2.81 -5.74 -11.63
N ILE A 63 2.13 -4.68 -11.22
CA ILE A 63 1.95 -3.50 -12.09
C ILE A 63 3.30 -2.83 -12.36
N GLN A 64 4.15 -2.68 -11.33
CA GLN A 64 5.49 -2.08 -11.46
C GLN A 64 6.33 -2.75 -12.56
N SER A 65 6.26 -4.07 -12.71
CA SER A 65 6.98 -4.81 -13.75
C SER A 65 6.58 -4.44 -15.19
N ARG A 66 5.41 -3.80 -15.37
CA ARG A 66 4.88 -3.35 -16.66
C ARG A 66 5.16 -1.86 -16.94
N LEU A 67 5.57 -1.10 -15.92
CA LEU A 67 5.86 0.33 -16.04
C LEU A 67 7.23 0.57 -16.67
N ASP A 68 7.49 1.82 -17.07
CA ASP A 68 8.83 2.28 -17.47
C ASP A 68 9.90 1.97 -16.42
N SER A 69 11.12 1.74 -16.89
CA SER A 69 12.28 1.37 -16.07
C SER A 69 12.56 2.36 -14.93
N ILE A 70 12.19 3.63 -15.09
CA ILE A 70 12.30 4.67 -14.04
C ILE A 70 11.48 4.31 -12.77
N TYR A 71 10.38 3.56 -12.93
CA TYR A 71 9.53 3.11 -11.83
C TYR A 71 9.92 1.73 -11.32
N GLN A 72 10.75 0.96 -12.03
CA GLN A 72 11.17 -0.39 -11.65
C GLN A 72 12.30 -0.40 -10.62
N THR A 73 12.19 0.45 -9.60
CA THR A 73 13.17 0.56 -8.52
C THR A 73 12.54 0.26 -7.16
N PRO A 74 13.29 -0.30 -6.19
CA PRO A 74 12.80 -0.49 -4.83
C PRO A 74 12.33 0.83 -4.19
N LYS A 75 13.01 1.94 -4.51
CA LYS A 75 12.64 3.28 -4.07
C LYS A 75 11.24 3.68 -4.56
N ALA A 76 10.95 3.52 -5.86
CA ALA A 76 9.64 3.85 -6.41
C ALA A 76 8.52 3.02 -5.78
N LEU A 77 8.75 1.72 -5.55
CA LEU A 77 7.77 0.87 -4.86
C LEU A 77 7.57 1.32 -3.41
N ARG A 78 8.64 1.65 -2.69
CA ARG A 78 8.55 2.16 -1.30
C ARG A 78 7.74 3.46 -1.25
N ASP A 79 8.06 4.43 -2.11
CA ASP A 79 7.38 5.73 -2.16
C ASP A 79 5.88 5.54 -2.53
N ARG A 80 5.57 4.56 -3.37
CA ARG A 80 4.19 4.18 -3.66
C ARG A 80 3.46 3.55 -2.48
N LEU A 81 4.09 2.63 -1.76
CA LEU A 81 3.52 2.02 -0.56
C LEU A 81 3.25 3.06 0.53
N ILE A 82 4.16 4.03 0.71
CA ILE A 82 3.94 5.17 1.61
C ILE A 82 2.63 5.88 1.25
N ASN A 83 2.44 6.24 -0.02
CA ASN A 83 1.22 6.92 -0.45
C ASN A 83 -0.04 6.05 -0.34
N ALA A 84 0.07 4.75 -0.65
CA ALA A 84 -1.06 3.82 -0.62
C ALA A 84 -1.56 3.50 0.79
N CYS A 85 -0.70 3.62 1.81
CA CYS A 85 -1.02 3.32 3.21
C CYS A 85 -1.40 4.55 4.05
N ARG A 86 -1.24 5.78 3.54
CA ARG A 86 -1.40 7.03 4.33
C ARG A 86 -2.76 7.22 4.99
N SER A 87 -3.83 6.65 4.43
CA SER A 87 -5.19 6.78 4.98
C SER A 87 -5.52 5.75 6.06
N ILE A 88 -4.61 4.83 6.37
CA ILE A 88 -4.83 3.74 7.31
C ILE A 88 -4.21 4.09 8.68
N PRO A 89 -5.03 4.25 9.74
CA PRO A 89 -4.53 4.60 11.07
C PRO A 89 -3.44 3.65 11.60
N GLU A 90 -3.60 2.35 11.36
CA GLU A 90 -2.67 1.29 11.76
C GLU A 90 -1.29 1.42 11.08
N CYS A 91 -1.21 2.13 9.94
CA CYS A 91 0.02 2.41 9.22
C CYS A 91 0.63 3.78 9.56
N SER A 92 -0.07 4.62 10.34
CA SER A 92 0.30 6.02 10.58
C SER A 92 1.74 6.20 11.05
N PHE A 93 2.20 5.38 12.00
CA PHE A 93 3.56 5.46 12.53
C PHE A 93 4.62 5.19 11.44
N ALA A 94 4.42 4.14 10.64
CA ALA A 94 5.32 3.82 9.53
C ALA A 94 5.29 4.92 8.46
N CYS A 95 4.11 5.47 8.13
CA CYS A 95 3.97 6.50 7.10
C CYS A 95 4.50 7.89 7.53
N TYR A 96 4.49 8.20 8.83
CA TYR A 96 5.00 9.47 9.37
C TYR A 96 6.53 9.57 9.28
N ASN A 97 7.24 8.50 9.63
CA ASN A 97 8.70 8.43 9.57
C ASN A 97 9.15 7.13 8.88
N PRO A 98 9.05 7.06 7.53
CA PRO A 98 9.28 5.84 6.79
C PRO A 98 10.75 5.44 6.79
N ALA A 99 11.01 4.16 6.99
CA ALA A 99 12.35 3.60 6.89
C ALA A 99 12.95 3.82 5.47
N PRO A 100 14.29 3.96 5.37
CA PRO A 100 14.94 4.40 4.14
C PRO A 100 14.98 3.34 3.02
N THR A 101 14.71 2.07 3.31
CA THR A 101 14.71 0.98 2.32
C THR A 101 13.34 0.35 2.21
N LEU A 102 13.06 -0.31 1.08
CA LEU A 102 11.78 -0.98 0.87
C LEU A 102 11.55 -2.08 1.90
N GLU A 103 12.58 -2.90 2.15
CA GLU A 103 12.54 -4.05 3.06
C GLU A 103 12.27 -3.57 4.49
N SER A 104 13.02 -2.56 4.95
CA SER A 104 12.83 -2.00 6.29
C SER A 104 11.48 -1.30 6.43
N PHE A 105 10.97 -0.67 5.37
CA PHE A 105 9.66 -0.03 5.40
C PHE A 105 8.52 -1.06 5.47
N CYS A 106 8.62 -2.18 4.73
CA CYS A 106 7.67 -3.29 4.85
C CYS A 106 7.66 -3.88 6.27
N ALA A 107 8.83 -4.11 6.86
CA ALA A 107 8.94 -4.57 8.26
C ALA A 107 8.37 -3.56 9.27
N GLN A 108 8.57 -2.26 9.00
CA GLN A 108 8.01 -1.18 9.81
C GLN A 108 6.47 -1.13 9.70
N LEU A 109 5.90 -1.33 8.51
CA LEU A 109 4.45 -1.42 8.31
C LEU A 109 3.85 -2.58 9.09
N GLN A 110 4.45 -3.77 8.99
CA GLN A 110 4.01 -4.96 9.74
C GLN A 110 4.04 -4.70 11.25
N SER A 111 5.14 -4.15 11.75
CA SER A 111 5.27 -3.78 13.18
C SER A 111 4.23 -2.74 13.62
N SER A 112 3.98 -1.73 12.79
CA SER A 112 3.00 -0.67 13.05
C SER A 112 1.59 -1.25 13.18
N ILE A 113 1.20 -2.12 12.24
CA ILE A 113 -0.10 -2.77 12.23
C ILE A 113 -0.25 -3.68 13.46
N ALA A 114 0.71 -4.56 13.71
CA ALA A 114 0.67 -5.46 14.85
C ALA A 114 0.53 -4.71 16.17
N THR A 115 1.29 -3.61 16.34
CA THR A 115 1.22 -2.76 17.54
C THR A 115 -0.14 -2.09 17.67
N ALA A 116 -0.68 -1.51 16.59
CA ALA A 116 -1.98 -0.85 16.61
C ALA A 116 -3.11 -1.83 16.97
N LEU A 117 -3.07 -3.04 16.40
CA LEU A 117 -4.04 -4.11 16.72
C LEU A 117 -3.92 -4.57 18.17
N GLU A 118 -2.71 -4.67 18.72
CA GLU A 118 -2.52 -5.02 20.13
C GLU A 118 -3.05 -3.94 21.08
N VAL A 119 -2.77 -2.66 20.78
CA VAL A 119 -3.30 -1.53 21.54
C VAL A 119 -4.84 -1.51 21.50
N ALA A 120 -5.45 -1.84 20.36
CA ALA A 120 -6.90 -1.92 20.22
C ALA A 120 -7.51 -3.04 21.07
N LYS A 121 -6.82 -4.19 21.23
CA LYS A 121 -7.26 -5.29 22.12
C LYS A 121 -7.15 -4.95 23.60
N ILE A 122 -6.12 -4.22 23.99
CA ILE A 122 -5.89 -3.78 25.38
C ILE A 122 -6.84 -2.63 25.77
N SER A 123 -7.37 -1.89 24.79
CA SER A 123 -8.26 -0.73 25.01
C SER A 123 -9.77 -0.96 24.84
N PRO A 124 -10.43 -1.89 25.57
CA PRO A 124 -11.86 -1.72 25.89
C PRO A 124 -12.12 -0.56 26.87
N ALA A 125 -11.06 0.00 27.49
CA ALA A 125 -11.09 0.74 28.75
C ALA A 125 -11.03 2.28 28.69
N HIS A 126 -11.16 2.92 27.52
CA HIS A 126 -11.51 4.35 27.48
C HIS A 126 -13.01 4.62 27.78
N ARG A 127 -13.78 3.60 28.18
CA ARG A 127 -15.17 3.73 28.66
C ARG A 127 -15.30 4.24 30.10
N PHE A 128 -14.24 4.33 30.91
CA PHE A 128 -14.38 4.57 32.36
C PHE A 128 -13.57 5.71 32.99
N ILE A 129 -12.79 6.52 32.26
CA ILE A 129 -12.05 7.66 32.87
C ILE A 129 -12.84 8.99 32.76
N ASN A 130 -14.18 8.93 32.72
CA ASN A 130 -15.07 10.10 32.87
C ASN A 130 -16.02 9.94 34.08
N GLN A 131 -15.65 9.17 35.11
CA GLN A 131 -16.39 9.10 36.37
C GLN A 131 -15.49 9.37 37.59
N SER A 132 -14.85 10.52 37.63
CA SER A 132 -14.47 11.19 38.89
C SER A 132 -13.97 12.60 38.63
N GLY A 133 -14.82 13.40 37.97
CA GLY A 133 -14.80 14.86 38.07
C GLY A 133 -15.89 15.32 39.03
N GLN A 134 -15.92 14.78 40.25
CA GLN A 134 -16.77 15.31 41.32
C GLN A 134 -16.01 16.49 41.93
N TYR A 135 -16.43 17.70 41.56
CA TYR A 135 -16.09 18.91 42.30
C TYR A 135 -16.73 18.79 43.68
N ILE A 136 -15.93 18.55 44.72
CA ILE A 136 -16.34 18.89 46.09
C ILE A 136 -16.12 20.40 46.20
N GLY A 137 -17.17 21.16 45.90
CA GLY A 137 -17.29 22.52 46.40
C GLY A 137 -17.68 22.41 47.87
N ASP A 138 -16.75 22.77 48.76
CA ASP A 138 -17.01 22.90 50.19
C ASP A 138 -18.16 23.90 50.41
N GLN A 139 -19.33 23.39 50.79
CA GLN A 139 -20.33 24.18 51.48
C GLN A 139 -20.04 24.12 52.98
N ASN A 140 -19.26 25.07 53.48
CA ASN A 140 -19.22 25.39 54.90
C ASN A 140 -19.92 26.74 55.12
N ASN A 141 -21.06 26.61 55.79
CA ASN A 141 -21.83 27.64 56.49
C ASN A 141 -21.01 28.30 57.60
#